data_AF-A0A166JHT4-F1
#
_entry.id   AF-A0A166JHT4-F1
#
_cell.length_a   1.000
_cell.length_b   1.000
_cell.length_c   1.000
_cell.angle_alpha   90.00
_cell.angle_beta   90.00
_cell.angle_gamma   90.00
#
_symmetry.space_group_name_H-M   'P 1'
#
loop_
_entity.id
_entity.type
_entity.pdbx_description
1 polymer ?
#
loop_
_entity_poly.entity_id
_entity_poly.type
_entity_poly.pdbx_seq_one_letter_code
_entity_poly.pdbx_strand_id
1 'polypeptide(L)'
;MKSDGHIVIPGYVTDKDLETLANKLLEQPKCKSIALDLNELTFIEIGPLTFLISRIVQWQAQGVEVSIDINTAHSQCCGYLQRIDFFNYLGINMSEDFNRHSPKGRFHPVARIENQASGLADNLSEAIAEAVIGETSTQDIFFTDQPPEEGAFEAIAYSVSELIKNIQQHSKGKGAVVSQFYEKKGMAKLAIFDDGIGIRNSFIESKSGYSSQIKNDVDAIRLALEGEVSSKLSSSNNNASAYGDLPDNAGVGLTFLTMLAKRAGGNYTIISGNGLVSSTKATKIKQKTLGTFVHLSFNRDQLESFGELLEEIKREILPLNEEFQQEDLDSLFE
;
A
#
# COMPACT_ATOMS: atom_id res chain seq x y z
N MET A 1 -4.42 20.41 31.20
CA MET A 1 -4.01 20.43 29.79
C MET A 1 -3.10 19.24 29.57
N LYS A 2 -3.57 18.15 28.94
CA LYS A 2 -2.62 17.15 28.43
C LYS A 2 -1.86 17.85 27.31
N SER A 3 -0.54 17.90 27.41
CA SER A 3 0.32 18.52 26.40
C SER A 3 0.08 17.82 25.06
N ASP A 4 -0.33 18.56 24.04
CA ASP A 4 -0.51 18.04 22.67
C ASP A 4 0.77 17.36 22.11
N GLY A 5 1.92 17.56 22.77
CA GLY A 5 3.20 16.97 22.42
C GLY A 5 3.59 15.67 23.13
N HIS A 6 2.72 14.99 23.89
CA HIS A 6 3.05 13.66 24.45
C HIS A 6 1.99 12.63 24.05
N ILE A 7 2.38 11.63 23.25
CA ILE A 7 1.48 10.65 22.65
C ILE A 7 1.92 9.24 23.06
N VAL A 8 1.13 8.59 23.90
CA VAL A 8 1.35 7.20 24.33
C VAL A 8 0.80 6.24 23.28
N ILE A 9 1.61 5.33 22.75
CA ILE A 9 1.15 4.25 21.87
C ILE A 9 0.69 3.06 22.74
N PRO A 10 -0.49 2.47 22.48
CA PRO A 10 -0.98 1.32 23.26
C PRO A 10 -0.05 0.12 23.19
N GLY A 11 -0.13 -0.76 24.19
CA GLY A 11 0.78 -1.90 24.26
C GLY A 11 0.62 -2.97 23.18
N TYR A 12 -0.55 -3.03 22.55
CA TYR A 12 -0.87 -3.95 21.47
C TYR A 12 -1.67 -3.21 20.40
N VAL A 13 -1.14 -3.12 19.19
CA VAL A 13 -1.75 -2.37 18.07
C VAL A 13 -1.85 -3.25 16.84
N THR A 14 -3.06 -3.45 16.33
CA THR A 14 -3.37 -4.30 15.16
C THR A 14 -4.00 -3.49 14.05
N ASP A 15 -4.20 -4.10 12.87
CA ASP A 15 -4.85 -3.42 11.75
C ASP A 15 -6.27 -2.92 12.09
N LYS A 16 -6.95 -3.55 13.07
CA LYS A 16 -8.26 -3.10 13.58
C LYS A 16 -8.19 -1.73 14.26
N ASP A 17 -7.02 -1.36 14.76
CA ASP A 17 -6.76 -0.11 15.49
C ASP A 17 -6.36 1.04 14.56
N LEU A 18 -6.23 0.82 13.25
CA LEU A 18 -5.80 1.83 12.28
C LEU A 18 -6.62 3.12 12.34
N GLU A 19 -7.95 3.03 12.39
CA GLU A 19 -8.80 4.21 12.49
C GLU A 19 -8.62 4.95 13.82
N THR A 20 -8.50 4.21 14.93
CA THR A 20 -8.25 4.78 16.26
C THR A 20 -6.91 5.49 16.31
N LEU A 21 -5.86 4.86 15.75
CA LEU A 21 -4.53 5.44 15.64
C LEU A 21 -4.56 6.70 14.76
N ALA A 22 -5.15 6.62 13.57
CA ALA A 22 -5.29 7.76 12.65
C ALA A 22 -6.00 8.96 13.29
N ASN A 23 -7.03 8.71 14.11
CA ASN A 23 -7.74 9.76 14.84
C ASN A 23 -6.95 10.34 16.02
N LYS A 24 -6.01 9.57 16.57
CA LYS A 24 -5.20 9.96 17.72
C LYS A 24 -3.98 10.80 17.32
N LEU A 25 -3.36 10.50 16.18
CA LEU A 25 -2.17 11.22 15.72
C LEU A 25 -2.55 12.49 14.96
N LEU A 26 -2.17 13.66 15.49
CA LEU A 26 -2.59 14.97 14.99
C LEU A 26 -2.11 15.26 13.57
N GLU A 27 -2.95 15.88 12.74
CA GLU A 27 -2.58 16.32 11.39
C GLU A 27 -1.58 17.47 11.39
N GLN A 28 -1.81 18.45 12.26
CA GLN A 28 -0.97 19.63 12.45
C GLN A 28 -0.79 19.87 13.95
N PRO A 29 0.28 19.33 14.55
CA PRO A 29 0.60 19.59 15.94
C PRO A 29 0.84 21.09 16.15
N LYS A 30 0.30 21.65 17.24
CA LYS A 30 0.58 23.05 17.62
C LYS A 30 1.91 23.21 18.36
N CYS A 31 2.44 22.10 18.87
CA CYS A 31 3.74 22.06 19.54
C CYS A 31 4.88 22.01 18.52
N LYS A 32 6.05 22.49 18.93
CA LYS A 32 7.29 22.35 18.15
C LYS A 32 7.91 20.96 18.26
N SER A 33 7.51 20.19 19.25
CA SER A 33 8.02 18.85 19.49
C SER A 33 6.93 17.88 19.94
N ILE A 34 7.08 16.61 19.54
CA ILE A 34 6.27 15.48 19.97
C ILE A 34 7.19 14.42 20.60
N ALA A 35 6.83 13.95 21.78
CA ALA A 35 7.34 12.75 22.42
C ALA A 35 6.34 11.60 22.16
N LEU A 36 6.78 10.60 21.41
CA LEU A 36 6.04 9.35 21.21
C LEU A 36 6.50 8.34 22.26
N ASP A 37 5.62 8.04 23.20
CA ASP A 37 5.87 7.07 24.26
C ASP A 37 5.48 5.67 23.79
N LEU A 38 6.51 4.82 23.63
CA LEU A 38 6.43 3.43 23.22
C LEU A 38 6.77 2.47 24.37
N ASN A 39 6.84 2.93 25.62
CA ASN A 39 7.27 2.10 26.75
C ASN A 39 6.34 0.91 26.99
N GLU A 40 5.04 1.09 26.76
CA GLU A 40 4.05 0.04 26.89
C GLU A 40 3.95 -0.85 25.64
N LEU A 41 4.56 -0.44 24.51
CA LEU A 41 4.43 -1.14 23.24
C LEU A 41 5.14 -2.50 23.27
N THR A 42 4.34 -3.56 23.19
CA THR A 42 4.80 -4.95 23.13
C THR A 42 4.64 -5.56 21.74
N PHE A 43 3.64 -5.12 20.97
CA PHE A 43 3.37 -5.63 19.63
C PHE A 43 2.66 -4.59 18.76
N ILE A 44 3.08 -4.50 17.50
CA ILE A 44 2.45 -3.69 16.46
C ILE A 44 2.45 -4.46 15.13
N GLU A 45 1.31 -4.48 14.43
CA GLU A 45 1.24 -4.98 13.05
C GLU A 45 1.75 -3.95 12.03
N ILE A 46 2.17 -4.40 10.85
CA ILE A 46 2.81 -3.51 9.88
C ILE A 46 1.87 -2.40 9.37
N GLY A 47 0.55 -2.62 9.30
CA GLY A 47 -0.39 -1.58 8.89
C GLY A 47 -0.29 -0.34 9.79
N PRO A 48 -0.61 -0.47 11.10
CA PRO A 48 -0.43 0.61 12.07
C PRO A 48 1.00 1.14 12.19
N LEU A 49 2.03 0.27 12.09
CA LEU A 49 3.43 0.70 12.12
C LEU A 49 3.75 1.64 10.96
N THR A 50 3.40 1.24 9.74
CA THR A 50 3.63 2.04 8.53
C THR A 50 2.84 3.34 8.55
N PHE A 51 1.62 3.33 9.08
CA PHE A 51 0.85 4.57 9.28
C PHE A 51 1.48 5.48 10.35
N LEU A 52 2.06 4.92 11.41
CA LEU A 52 2.82 5.70 12.40
C LEU A 52 4.06 6.34 11.75
N ILE A 53 4.79 5.59 10.92
CA ILE A 53 5.94 6.11 10.16
C ILE A 53 5.49 7.26 9.26
N SER A 54 4.43 7.09 8.46
CA SER A 54 3.95 8.14 7.55
C SER A 54 3.58 9.42 8.29
N ARG A 55 2.99 9.29 9.48
CA ARG A 55 2.65 10.42 10.32
C ARG A 55 3.87 11.13 10.88
N ILE A 56 4.90 10.40 11.32
CA ILE A 56 6.14 10.99 11.82
C ILE A 56 6.84 11.75 10.68
N VAL A 57 6.88 11.18 9.47
CA VAL A 57 7.41 11.87 8.28
C VAL A 57 6.66 13.17 8.02
N GLN A 58 5.33 13.16 8.09
CA GLN A 58 4.51 14.36 7.95
C GLN A 58 4.85 15.43 9.01
N TRP A 59 5.03 15.04 10.27
CA TRP A 59 5.43 15.95 11.35
C TRP A 59 6.82 16.54 11.13
N GLN A 60 7.80 15.73 10.74
CA GLN A 60 9.15 16.19 10.43
C GLN A 60 9.15 17.20 9.27
N ALA A 61 8.34 16.95 8.22
CA ALA A 61 8.17 17.88 7.09
C ALA A 61 7.51 19.21 7.50
N GLN A 62 6.70 19.20 8.57
CA GLN A 62 6.12 20.41 9.18
C GLN A 62 7.09 21.13 10.14
N GLY A 63 8.32 20.63 10.30
CA GLY A 63 9.30 21.19 11.22
C GLY A 63 9.06 20.84 12.70
N VAL A 64 8.27 19.79 12.97
CA VAL A 64 8.05 19.28 14.32
C VAL A 64 9.16 18.29 14.67
N GLU A 65 9.85 18.52 15.78
CA GLU A 65 10.85 17.61 16.32
C GLU A 65 10.16 16.39 16.94
N VAL A 66 10.56 15.18 16.55
CA VAL A 66 9.97 13.94 17.08
C VAL A 66 11.02 13.20 17.90
N SER A 67 10.69 12.96 19.16
CA SER A 67 11.45 12.12 20.10
C SER A 67 10.68 10.84 20.38
N ILE A 68 11.40 9.73 20.57
CA ILE A 68 10.82 8.42 20.88
C ILE A 68 11.24 8.03 22.28
N ASP A 69 10.27 7.91 23.18
CA ASP A 69 10.48 7.42 24.53
C ASP A 69 10.26 5.91 24.54
N ILE A 70 11.35 5.15 24.58
CA ILE A 70 11.32 3.68 24.64
C ILE A 70 12.39 3.16 25.59
N ASN A 71 11.99 2.30 26.52
CA ASN A 71 12.90 1.65 27.42
C ASN A 71 13.59 0.46 26.72
N THR A 72 14.77 0.69 26.17
CA THR A 72 15.54 -0.30 25.41
C THR A 72 15.91 -1.55 26.20
N ALA A 73 16.04 -1.45 27.53
CA ALA A 73 16.38 -2.59 28.40
C ALA A 73 15.19 -3.54 28.64
N HIS A 74 13.95 -3.07 28.47
CA HIS A 74 12.74 -3.80 28.85
C HIS A 74 11.71 -3.95 27.73
N SER A 75 11.86 -3.25 26.60
CA SER A 75 10.93 -3.32 25.48
C SER A 75 11.31 -4.44 24.50
N GLN A 76 10.52 -5.52 24.52
CA GLN A 76 10.62 -6.58 23.50
C GLN A 76 10.32 -6.06 22.09
N CYS A 77 9.54 -4.99 21.96
CA CYS A 77 9.22 -4.37 20.68
C CYS A 77 10.37 -3.53 20.12
N CYS A 78 11.25 -2.98 20.98
CA CYS A 78 12.40 -2.18 20.54
C CYS A 78 13.28 -2.93 19.53
N GLY A 79 13.67 -4.17 19.84
CA GLY A 79 14.49 -4.99 18.94
C GLY A 79 13.79 -5.27 17.60
N TYR A 80 12.46 -5.42 17.60
CA TYR A 80 11.69 -5.53 16.36
C TYR A 80 11.70 -4.23 15.56
N LEU A 81 11.46 -3.08 16.20
CA LEU A 81 11.49 -1.75 15.56
C LEU A 81 12.86 -1.42 14.96
N GLN A 82 13.94 -1.81 15.64
CA GLN A 82 15.31 -1.70 15.11
C GLN A 82 15.47 -2.57 13.85
N ARG A 83 15.08 -3.86 13.93
CA ARG A 83 15.23 -4.80 12.82
C ARG A 83 14.39 -4.50 11.59
N ILE A 84 13.23 -3.86 11.74
CA ILE A 84 12.38 -3.44 10.62
C ILE A 84 12.77 -2.05 10.08
N ASP A 85 13.86 -1.45 10.58
CA ASP A 85 14.37 -0.14 10.18
C ASP A 85 13.44 1.05 10.48
N PHE A 86 12.58 0.95 11.51
CA PHE A 86 11.74 2.06 11.97
C PHE A 86 12.58 3.31 12.32
N PHE A 87 13.58 3.16 13.18
CA PHE A 87 14.42 4.28 13.63
C PHE A 87 15.32 4.81 12.51
N ASN A 88 15.97 3.90 11.77
CA ASN A 88 16.86 4.24 10.66
C ASN A 88 16.12 5.01 9.56
N TYR A 89 14.92 4.58 9.19
CA TYR A 89 14.11 5.26 8.19
C TYR A 89 13.74 6.70 8.62
N LEU A 90 13.42 6.89 9.90
CA LEU A 90 13.03 8.18 10.46
C LEU A 90 14.21 9.10 10.79
N GLY A 91 15.46 8.64 10.59
CA GLY A 91 16.67 9.39 10.92
C GLY A 91 16.91 9.52 12.43
N ILE A 92 16.32 8.64 13.23
CA ILE A 92 16.44 8.63 14.69
C ILE A 92 17.61 7.72 15.06
N ASN A 93 18.62 8.28 15.72
CA ASN A 93 19.78 7.50 16.14
C ASN A 93 19.42 6.57 17.31
N MET A 94 19.42 5.27 17.06
CA MET A 94 19.16 4.23 18.06
C MET A 94 20.22 3.14 17.92
N SER A 95 21.03 2.93 18.96
CA SER A 95 22.11 1.94 18.94
C SER A 95 21.55 0.51 18.93
N GLU A 96 22.08 -0.35 18.07
CA GLU A 96 21.78 -1.78 18.04
C GLU A 96 22.83 -2.56 18.82
N ASP A 97 22.40 -3.34 19.81
CA ASP A 97 23.27 -4.24 20.59
C ASP A 97 22.97 -5.72 20.25
N PHE A 98 22.76 -5.99 18.96
CA PHE A 98 22.50 -7.33 18.45
C PHE A 98 23.05 -7.49 17.02
N ASN A 99 23.27 -8.74 16.62
CA ASN A 99 23.63 -9.07 15.24
C ASN A 99 22.37 -9.21 14.39
N ARG A 100 22.30 -8.50 13.25
CA ARG A 100 21.20 -8.64 12.31
C ARG A 100 21.21 -10.02 11.66
N HIS A 101 20.08 -10.71 11.70
CA HIS A 101 19.83 -11.96 10.98
C HIS A 101 18.96 -11.71 9.75
N SER A 102 19.18 -12.50 8.70
CA SER A 102 18.45 -12.41 7.41
C SER A 102 16.94 -12.35 7.62
N PRO A 103 16.25 -11.37 7.02
CA PRO A 103 14.80 -11.21 7.19
C PRO A 103 13.99 -12.08 6.19
N LYS A 104 14.65 -12.84 5.31
CA LYS A 104 14.04 -13.74 4.31
C LYS A 104 12.98 -14.67 4.93
N GLY A 105 11.84 -14.82 4.25
CA GLY A 105 10.68 -15.60 4.70
C GLY A 105 9.95 -15.04 5.92
N ARG A 106 10.23 -13.79 6.34
CA ARG A 106 9.62 -13.16 7.50
C ARG A 106 9.12 -11.76 7.21
N PHE A 107 9.98 -10.84 6.78
CA PHE A 107 9.59 -9.46 6.49
C PHE A 107 10.61 -8.75 5.62
N HIS A 108 10.21 -7.65 4.99
CA HIS A 108 11.14 -6.69 4.40
C HIS A 108 11.18 -5.44 5.29
N PRO A 109 12.37 -4.95 5.69
CA PRO A 109 12.50 -3.68 6.42
C PRO A 109 11.90 -2.50 5.64
N VAL A 110 11.66 -1.38 6.31
CA VAL A 110 11.11 -0.18 5.68
C VAL A 110 12.00 0.28 4.52
N ALA A 111 11.46 0.23 3.30
CA ALA A 111 12.17 0.59 2.08
C ALA A 111 11.66 1.90 1.51
N ARG A 112 12.57 2.81 1.16
CA ARG A 112 12.25 4.11 0.55
C ARG A 112 11.79 3.93 -0.90
N ILE A 113 10.82 4.75 -1.31
CA ILE A 113 10.36 4.85 -2.69
C ILE A 113 10.64 6.26 -3.18
N GLU A 114 11.42 6.37 -4.25
CA GLU A 114 11.81 7.64 -4.87
C GLU A 114 11.35 7.71 -6.34
N ASN A 115 10.98 8.91 -6.80
CA ASN A 115 10.34 9.11 -8.10
C ASN A 115 11.25 8.98 -9.33
N GLN A 116 12.57 8.89 -9.17
CA GLN A 116 13.52 8.91 -10.30
C GLN A 116 14.45 7.69 -10.38
N ALA A 117 14.17 6.64 -9.62
CA ALA A 117 14.99 5.43 -9.67
C ALA A 117 14.41 4.42 -10.67
N SER A 118 14.96 4.41 -11.90
CA SER A 118 14.66 3.39 -12.91
C SER A 118 14.91 1.98 -12.36
N GLY A 119 13.97 1.05 -12.55
CA GLY A 119 14.07 -0.32 -12.03
C GLY A 119 13.86 -0.46 -10.52
N LEU A 120 13.52 0.62 -9.79
CA LEU A 120 13.22 0.54 -8.36
C LEU A 120 12.00 -0.36 -8.10
N ALA A 121 10.95 -0.21 -8.89
CA ALA A 121 9.74 -1.01 -8.75
C ALA A 121 10.05 -2.51 -8.85
N ASP A 122 10.81 -2.89 -9.87
CA ASP A 122 11.17 -4.29 -10.15
C ASP A 122 12.08 -4.88 -9.07
N ASN A 123 13.16 -4.17 -8.71
CA ASN A 123 14.10 -4.65 -7.69
C ASN A 123 13.44 -4.77 -6.31
N LEU A 124 12.59 -3.80 -5.94
CA LEU A 124 11.96 -3.77 -4.62
C LEU A 124 10.77 -4.73 -4.53
N SER A 125 10.02 -4.94 -5.62
CA SER A 125 8.96 -5.94 -5.66
C SER A 125 9.52 -7.35 -5.54
N GLU A 126 10.61 -7.66 -6.25
CA GLU A 126 11.28 -8.95 -6.15
C GLU A 126 11.81 -9.19 -4.72
N ALA A 127 12.55 -8.23 -4.16
CA ALA A 127 13.09 -8.35 -2.80
C ALA A 127 11.99 -8.51 -1.73
N ILE A 128 10.85 -7.84 -1.90
CA ILE A 128 9.71 -7.98 -0.99
C ILE A 128 9.03 -9.34 -1.15
N ALA A 129 8.86 -9.83 -2.38
CA ALA A 129 8.30 -11.15 -2.63
C ALA A 129 9.20 -12.24 -2.02
N GLU A 130 10.52 -12.17 -2.21
CA GLU A 130 11.47 -13.09 -1.56
C GLU A 130 11.37 -13.04 -0.03
N ALA A 131 11.23 -11.84 0.53
CA ALA A 131 11.14 -11.64 1.97
C ALA A 131 9.85 -12.19 2.58
N VAL A 132 8.74 -12.16 1.84
CA VAL A 132 7.41 -12.59 2.31
C VAL A 132 7.17 -14.07 2.02
N ILE A 133 7.57 -14.56 0.85
CA ILE A 133 7.39 -15.96 0.45
C ILE A 133 8.46 -16.83 1.08
N GLY A 134 9.71 -16.36 1.14
CA GLY A 134 10.86 -17.12 1.63
C GLY A 134 11.62 -17.88 0.55
N GLU A 135 11.19 -17.74 -0.70
CA GLU A 135 11.78 -18.38 -1.89
C GLU A 135 12.29 -17.30 -2.85
N THR A 136 13.23 -17.67 -3.70
CA THR A 136 13.76 -16.78 -4.76
C THR A 136 13.10 -17.17 -6.07
N SER A 137 12.71 -16.18 -6.88
CA SER A 137 12.17 -16.46 -8.21
C SER A 137 13.18 -17.26 -9.02
N THR A 138 12.71 -18.29 -9.72
CA THR A 138 13.53 -19.05 -10.67
C THR A 138 13.54 -18.44 -12.08
N GLN A 139 12.79 -17.34 -12.28
CA GLN A 139 12.62 -16.66 -13.56
C GLN A 139 12.92 -15.16 -13.43
N ASP A 140 13.49 -14.56 -14.47
CA ASP A 140 13.60 -13.11 -14.56
C ASP A 140 12.18 -12.52 -14.66
N ILE A 141 11.73 -11.82 -13.62
CA ILE A 141 10.39 -11.22 -13.61
C ILE A 141 10.47 -9.82 -14.20
N PHE A 142 9.92 -9.68 -15.41
CA PHE A 142 9.69 -8.38 -16.02
C PHE A 142 8.25 -7.94 -15.75
N PHE A 143 8.06 -6.92 -14.93
CA PHE A 143 6.73 -6.37 -14.62
C PHE A 143 6.22 -5.52 -15.78
N THR A 144 5.77 -6.20 -16.85
CA THR A 144 5.04 -5.57 -17.96
C THR A 144 3.67 -5.04 -17.50
N ASP A 145 2.94 -4.40 -18.39
CA ASP A 145 1.56 -3.95 -18.15
C ASP A 145 0.55 -5.11 -18.03
N GLN A 146 0.99 -6.36 -18.25
CA GLN A 146 0.21 -7.55 -17.97
C GLN A 146 0.65 -8.18 -16.64
N PRO A 147 -0.31 -8.52 -15.76
CA PRO A 147 0.00 -9.24 -14.53
C PRO A 147 0.61 -10.62 -14.85
N PRO A 148 1.68 -11.02 -14.15
CA PRO A 148 2.23 -12.38 -14.27
C PRO A 148 1.18 -13.42 -13.84
N GLU A 149 1.22 -14.62 -14.43
CA GLU A 149 0.10 -15.58 -14.32
C GLU A 149 0.24 -16.64 -13.22
N GLU A 150 1.36 -16.77 -12.52
CA GLU A 150 1.55 -17.94 -11.65
C GLU A 150 2.17 -17.60 -10.32
N GLY A 151 1.66 -18.16 -9.21
CA GLY A 151 2.36 -18.25 -7.93
C GLY A 151 2.18 -17.09 -6.94
N ALA A 152 2.39 -17.43 -5.66
CA ALA A 152 2.32 -16.44 -4.57
C ALA A 152 3.42 -15.37 -4.66
N PHE A 153 4.57 -15.72 -5.24
CA PHE A 153 5.69 -14.79 -5.44
C PHE A 153 5.27 -13.67 -6.39
N GLU A 154 4.78 -14.03 -7.57
CA GLU A 154 4.37 -13.15 -8.64
C GLU A 154 3.20 -12.27 -8.21
N ALA A 155 2.25 -12.83 -7.45
CA ALA A 155 1.15 -12.07 -6.87
C ALA A 155 1.63 -10.95 -5.95
N ILE A 156 2.58 -11.24 -5.05
CA ILE A 156 3.16 -10.24 -4.14
C ILE A 156 4.00 -9.24 -4.93
N ALA A 157 4.84 -9.70 -5.85
CA ALA A 157 5.74 -8.84 -6.60
C ALA A 157 4.96 -7.89 -7.52
N TYR A 158 3.94 -8.38 -8.22
CA TYR A 158 3.01 -7.56 -8.99
C TYR A 158 2.32 -6.53 -8.09
N SER A 159 1.80 -6.97 -6.94
CA SER A 159 1.12 -6.07 -5.99
C SER A 159 2.01 -4.92 -5.52
N VAL A 160 3.27 -5.20 -5.22
CA VAL A 160 4.23 -4.18 -4.81
C VAL A 160 4.58 -3.26 -5.97
N SER A 161 4.85 -3.80 -7.15
CA SER A 161 5.21 -3.02 -8.35
C SER A 161 4.11 -2.03 -8.70
N GLU A 162 2.85 -2.46 -8.72
CA GLU A 162 1.70 -1.59 -9.00
C GLU A 162 1.54 -0.48 -7.96
N LEU A 163 1.75 -0.76 -6.67
CA LEU A 163 1.69 0.28 -5.64
C LEU A 163 2.86 1.27 -5.75
N ILE A 164 4.06 0.82 -6.12
CA ILE A 164 5.21 1.71 -6.36
C ILE A 164 4.96 2.59 -7.59
N LYS A 165 4.48 2.00 -8.70
CA LYS A 165 4.11 2.74 -9.91
C LYS A 165 3.07 3.81 -9.62
N ASN A 166 2.04 3.51 -8.81
CA ASN A 166 1.05 4.48 -8.36
C ASN A 166 1.69 5.69 -7.66
N ILE A 167 2.69 5.47 -6.80
CA ILE A 167 3.43 6.57 -6.17
C ILE A 167 4.19 7.37 -7.21
N GLN A 168 4.99 6.71 -8.06
CA GLN A 168 5.85 7.37 -9.04
C GLN A 168 5.05 8.18 -10.07
N GLN A 169 3.86 7.71 -10.46
CA GLN A 169 3.01 8.33 -11.46
C GLN A 169 2.10 9.43 -10.87
N HIS A 170 1.54 9.22 -9.69
CA HIS A 170 0.41 10.03 -9.19
C HIS A 170 0.67 10.80 -7.90
N SER A 171 1.63 10.38 -7.06
CA SER A 171 1.78 11.01 -5.74
C SER A 171 2.36 12.42 -5.80
N LYS A 172 3.29 12.69 -6.75
CA LYS A 172 4.21 13.84 -6.72
C LYS A 172 5.04 13.95 -5.42
N GLY A 173 5.10 12.87 -4.64
CA GLY A 173 5.80 12.77 -3.36
C GLY A 173 6.77 11.58 -3.36
N LYS A 174 7.37 11.30 -2.22
CA LYS A 174 8.14 10.09 -1.97
C LYS A 174 7.32 9.16 -1.09
N GLY A 175 7.77 7.92 -0.95
CA GLY A 175 7.05 6.96 -0.14
C GLY A 175 7.93 5.97 0.59
N ALA A 176 7.27 5.02 1.22
CA ALA A 176 7.92 3.81 1.69
C ALA A 176 6.96 2.64 1.75
N VAL A 177 7.53 1.44 1.66
CA VAL A 177 6.83 0.17 1.77
C VAL A 177 7.46 -0.69 2.87
N VAL A 178 6.59 -1.43 3.54
CA VAL A 178 6.92 -2.43 4.57
C VAL A 178 6.11 -3.68 4.27
N SER A 179 6.72 -4.85 4.40
CA SER A 179 6.04 -6.12 4.20
C SER A 179 6.39 -7.11 5.29
N GLN A 180 5.45 -8.01 5.61
CA GLN A 180 5.67 -9.05 6.61
C GLN A 180 4.76 -10.26 6.35
N PHE A 181 5.34 -11.45 6.47
CA PHE A 181 4.63 -12.70 6.59
C PHE A 181 4.38 -13.04 8.06
N TYR A 182 3.12 -13.21 8.41
CA TYR A 182 2.66 -13.63 9.73
C TYR A 182 2.39 -15.14 9.69
N GLU A 183 3.43 -15.94 9.86
CA GLU A 183 3.41 -17.41 9.74
C GLU A 183 2.26 -18.06 10.52
N LYS A 184 2.08 -17.71 11.80
CA LYS A 184 0.99 -18.26 12.64
C LYS A 184 -0.41 -17.97 12.11
N LYS A 185 -0.57 -16.96 11.25
CA LYS A 185 -1.83 -16.56 10.62
C LYS A 185 -1.91 -17.02 9.16
N GLY A 186 -0.82 -17.48 8.56
CA GLY A 186 -0.73 -17.71 7.11
C GLY A 186 -0.90 -16.45 6.26
N MET A 187 -0.66 -15.26 6.84
CA MET A 187 -0.98 -13.98 6.18
C MET A 187 0.27 -13.24 5.71
N ALA A 188 0.36 -13.00 4.41
CA ALA A 188 1.26 -12.00 3.84
C ALA A 188 0.61 -10.62 3.95
N LYS A 189 1.35 -9.61 4.40
CA LYS A 189 0.87 -8.23 4.47
C LYS A 189 1.84 -7.28 3.80
N LEU A 190 1.29 -6.27 3.15
CA LEU A 190 1.98 -5.17 2.49
C LEU A 190 1.39 -3.85 3.00
N ALA A 191 2.22 -2.92 3.45
CA ALA A 191 1.80 -1.59 3.85
C ALA A 191 2.71 -0.55 3.18
N ILE A 192 2.11 0.40 2.47
CA ILE A 192 2.81 1.44 1.71
C ILE A 192 2.18 2.79 1.99
N PHE A 193 2.99 3.85 1.92
CA PHE A 193 2.48 5.21 1.89
C PHE A 193 3.30 6.12 0.97
N ASP A 194 2.69 7.22 0.54
CA ASP A 194 3.36 8.39 -0.01
C ASP A 194 3.08 9.64 0.82
N ASP A 195 3.94 10.66 0.71
CA ASP A 195 3.79 11.98 1.33
C ASP A 195 3.28 13.05 0.32
N GLY A 196 2.64 12.59 -0.75
CA GLY A 196 2.24 13.40 -1.89
C GLY A 196 0.88 14.07 -1.78
N ILE A 197 0.28 14.32 -2.95
CA ILE A 197 -0.96 15.09 -3.08
C ILE A 197 -2.22 14.33 -2.62
N GLY A 198 -2.16 13.00 -2.58
CA GLY A 198 -3.29 12.12 -2.25
C GLY A 198 -4.27 11.90 -3.41
N ILE A 199 -5.12 10.88 -3.28
CA ILE A 199 -5.98 10.36 -4.37
C ILE A 199 -6.91 11.45 -4.94
N ARG A 200 -7.58 12.22 -4.09
CA ARG A 200 -8.52 13.25 -4.55
C ARG A 200 -7.84 14.32 -5.40
N ASN A 201 -6.68 14.81 -4.95
CA ASN A 201 -5.96 15.85 -5.68
C ASN A 201 -5.35 15.29 -6.97
N SER A 202 -4.93 14.02 -6.99
CA SER A 202 -4.52 13.35 -8.24
C SER A 202 -5.62 13.40 -9.31
N PHE A 203 -6.88 13.07 -8.97
CA PHE A 203 -8.02 13.21 -9.91
C PHE A 203 -8.26 14.65 -10.39
N ILE A 204 -8.09 15.63 -9.50
CA ILE A 204 -8.30 17.05 -9.83
C ILE A 204 -7.20 17.53 -10.79
N GLU A 205 -5.94 17.21 -10.50
CA GLU A 205 -4.79 17.65 -11.29
C GLU A 205 -4.69 16.97 -12.64
N SER A 206 -5.08 15.70 -12.74
CA SER A 206 -5.18 14.98 -14.01
C SER A 206 -6.33 15.46 -14.89
N LYS A 207 -7.18 16.37 -14.39
CA LYS A 207 -8.41 16.85 -15.05
C LYS A 207 -9.32 15.70 -15.47
N SER A 208 -9.37 14.64 -14.66
CA SER A 208 -10.23 13.49 -14.91
C SER A 208 -11.69 13.92 -15.07
N GLY A 209 -12.41 13.32 -16.03
CA GLY A 209 -13.84 13.58 -16.24
C GLY A 209 -14.71 13.29 -15.01
N TYR A 210 -14.21 12.44 -14.11
CA TYR A 210 -14.86 12.09 -12.85
C TYR A 210 -14.62 13.09 -11.72
N SER A 211 -13.72 14.06 -11.88
CA SER A 211 -13.42 15.07 -10.85
C SER A 211 -14.68 15.80 -10.35
N SER A 212 -15.67 15.98 -11.23
CA SER A 212 -16.98 16.56 -10.92
C SER A 212 -17.86 15.71 -9.97
N GLN A 213 -17.60 14.40 -9.88
CA GLN A 213 -18.34 13.46 -9.04
C GLN A 213 -17.75 13.34 -7.62
N ILE A 214 -16.49 13.77 -7.43
CA ILE A 214 -15.76 13.63 -6.17
C ILE A 214 -16.13 14.76 -5.20
N LYS A 215 -17.02 14.49 -4.25
CA LYS A 215 -17.44 15.49 -3.25
C LYS A 215 -16.51 15.52 -2.05
N ASN A 216 -15.92 14.39 -1.69
CA ASN A 216 -15.03 14.26 -0.54
C ASN A 216 -14.01 13.12 -0.72
N ASP A 217 -13.07 12.99 0.21
CA ASP A 217 -11.94 12.06 0.07
C ASP A 217 -12.38 10.57 0.11
N VAL A 218 -13.47 10.24 0.81
CA VAL A 218 -14.05 8.87 0.76
C VAL A 218 -14.58 8.55 -0.63
N ASP A 219 -15.24 9.52 -1.28
CA ASP A 219 -15.75 9.34 -2.64
C ASP A 219 -14.59 9.16 -3.63
N ALA A 220 -13.50 9.91 -3.45
CA ALA A 220 -12.30 9.79 -4.27
C ALA A 220 -11.68 8.39 -4.18
N ILE A 221 -11.57 7.85 -2.96
CA ILE A 221 -11.03 6.50 -2.75
C ILE A 221 -11.96 5.47 -3.37
N ARG A 222 -13.29 5.57 -3.16
CA ARG A 222 -14.26 4.63 -3.76
C ARG A 222 -14.19 4.63 -5.27
N LEU A 223 -14.16 5.82 -5.88
CA LEU A 223 -14.02 5.95 -7.32
C LEU A 223 -12.71 5.32 -7.83
N ALA A 224 -11.60 5.46 -7.11
CA ALA A 224 -10.34 4.79 -7.44
C ALA A 224 -10.39 3.26 -7.29
N LEU A 225 -11.36 2.72 -6.53
CA LEU A 225 -11.59 1.28 -6.36
C LEU A 225 -12.64 0.71 -7.29
N GLU A 226 -13.51 1.56 -7.84
CA GLU A 226 -14.49 1.14 -8.86
C GLU A 226 -13.81 0.92 -10.21
N GLY A 227 -12.56 1.37 -10.36
CA GLY A 227 -11.80 1.31 -11.60
C GLY A 227 -12.21 2.45 -12.52
N GLU A 228 -11.30 2.89 -13.38
CA GLU A 228 -11.63 3.76 -14.51
C GLU A 228 -12.47 3.02 -15.57
N VAL A 229 -13.59 2.44 -15.15
CA VAL A 229 -14.51 1.62 -15.92
C VAL A 229 -15.23 2.40 -17.03
N SER A 230 -14.96 3.70 -17.20
CA SER A 230 -15.59 4.49 -18.27
C SER A 230 -14.69 5.50 -19.00
N SER A 231 -13.40 5.64 -18.66
CA SER A 231 -12.53 6.65 -19.32
C SER A 231 -12.10 6.23 -20.72
N LYS A 232 -12.05 4.92 -21.04
CA LYS A 232 -11.77 4.43 -22.41
C LYS A 232 -13.00 4.22 -23.30
N LEU A 233 -14.20 4.09 -22.73
CA LEU A 233 -15.44 4.08 -23.53
C LEU A 233 -15.71 5.44 -24.21
N SER A 234 -15.02 6.51 -23.81
CA SER A 234 -15.19 7.85 -24.39
C SER A 234 -14.07 8.27 -25.37
N SER A 235 -13.04 7.44 -25.59
CA SER A 235 -11.90 7.81 -26.44
C SER A 235 -11.53 6.77 -27.52
N SER A 236 -12.32 5.72 -27.72
CA SER A 236 -12.17 4.84 -28.88
C SER A 236 -12.83 5.45 -30.13
N ASN A 237 -12.17 6.43 -30.71
CA ASN A 237 -12.09 6.56 -32.16
C ASN A 237 -10.61 6.46 -32.48
N ASN A 238 -10.13 5.24 -32.75
CA ASN A 238 -9.06 4.88 -33.68
C ASN A 238 -8.41 3.54 -33.26
N ASN A 239 -8.81 2.46 -33.95
CA ASN A 239 -7.98 1.32 -34.37
C ASN A 239 -6.78 0.94 -33.49
N ALA A 240 -7.01 0.37 -32.31
CA ALA A 240 -6.04 -0.45 -31.60
C ALA A 240 -6.56 -1.89 -31.54
N SER A 241 -5.71 -2.83 -31.94
CA SER A 241 -5.97 -4.26 -32.15
C SER A 241 -6.59 -4.95 -30.93
N ALA A 242 -7.57 -5.83 -31.20
CA ALA A 242 -8.41 -6.49 -30.20
C ALA A 242 -7.71 -7.53 -29.31
N TYR A 243 -6.42 -7.82 -29.52
CA TYR A 243 -5.63 -8.68 -28.65
C TYR A 243 -4.19 -8.15 -28.60
N GLY A 244 -3.75 -7.71 -27.43
CA GLY A 244 -2.34 -7.38 -27.16
C GLY A 244 -2.10 -6.05 -26.47
N ASP A 245 -2.93 -5.04 -26.71
CA ASP A 245 -2.71 -3.70 -26.14
C ASP A 245 -3.94 -3.27 -25.34
N LEU A 246 -3.92 -3.56 -24.03
CA LEU A 246 -4.64 -2.68 -23.11
C LEU A 246 -3.99 -1.30 -23.29
N PRO A 247 -4.71 -0.26 -23.76
CA PRO A 247 -4.14 1.08 -23.82
C PRO A 247 -3.71 1.48 -22.41
N ASP A 248 -2.80 2.43 -22.23
CA ASP A 248 -2.27 2.89 -20.93
C ASP A 248 -3.15 2.57 -19.69
N ASN A 249 -2.62 1.75 -18.78
CA ASN A 249 -3.23 1.25 -17.54
C ASN A 249 -3.43 2.35 -16.46
N ALA A 250 -3.90 3.53 -16.84
CA ALA A 250 -4.32 4.54 -15.89
C ALA A 250 -5.56 4.03 -15.12
N GLY A 251 -5.36 3.48 -13.92
CA GLY A 251 -6.43 3.33 -12.92
C GLY A 251 -7.11 1.95 -12.75
N VAL A 252 -6.58 0.84 -13.29
CA VAL A 252 -7.09 -0.52 -13.00
C VAL A 252 -6.35 -1.19 -11.83
N GLY A 253 -5.09 -0.81 -11.59
CA GLY A 253 -4.21 -1.47 -10.61
C GLY A 253 -4.82 -1.51 -9.20
N LEU A 254 -5.26 -0.38 -8.64
CA LEU A 254 -5.76 -0.35 -7.26
C LEU A 254 -7.06 -1.16 -7.08
N THR A 255 -7.98 -1.12 -8.05
CA THR A 255 -9.17 -1.99 -8.11
C THR A 255 -8.75 -3.45 -8.05
N PHE A 256 -7.88 -3.87 -8.97
CA PHE A 256 -7.39 -5.25 -9.03
C PHE A 256 -6.77 -5.70 -7.70
N LEU A 257 -5.88 -4.90 -7.11
CA LEU A 257 -5.19 -5.24 -5.87
C LEU A 257 -6.16 -5.44 -4.69
N THR A 258 -7.20 -4.62 -4.60
CA THR A 258 -8.20 -4.78 -3.52
C THR A 258 -9.12 -5.98 -3.73
N MET A 259 -9.44 -6.32 -4.98
CA MET A 259 -10.17 -7.54 -5.32
C MET A 259 -9.33 -8.78 -5.05
N LEU A 260 -8.06 -8.79 -5.46
CA LEU A 260 -7.09 -9.83 -5.17
C LEU A 260 -6.96 -10.06 -3.67
N ALA A 261 -6.79 -8.98 -2.88
CA ALA A 261 -6.72 -9.07 -1.42
C ALA A 261 -7.95 -9.74 -0.82
N LYS A 262 -9.16 -9.40 -1.28
CA LYS A 262 -10.40 -10.01 -0.79
C LYS A 262 -10.51 -11.48 -1.18
N ARG A 263 -10.21 -11.83 -2.43
CA ARG A 263 -10.37 -13.20 -2.93
C ARG A 263 -9.31 -14.15 -2.40
N ALA A 264 -8.09 -13.66 -2.18
CA ALA A 264 -7.04 -14.37 -1.47
C ALA A 264 -7.27 -14.42 0.05
N GLY A 265 -8.52 -14.37 0.54
CA GLY A 265 -8.87 -14.52 1.95
C GLY A 265 -8.35 -13.42 2.89
N GLY A 266 -7.97 -12.27 2.35
CA GLY A 266 -7.40 -11.15 3.09
C GLY A 266 -8.28 -9.91 3.11
N ASN A 267 -7.64 -8.76 3.33
CA ASN A 267 -8.29 -7.47 3.55
C ASN A 267 -7.44 -6.31 3.03
N TYR A 268 -8.08 -5.17 2.78
CA TYR A 268 -7.40 -3.92 2.46
C TYR A 268 -7.87 -2.77 3.35
N THR A 269 -7.03 -1.74 3.48
CA THR A 269 -7.37 -0.43 4.04
C THR A 269 -6.61 0.65 3.31
N ILE A 270 -7.30 1.70 2.86
CA ILE A 270 -6.76 2.85 2.15
C ILE A 270 -7.15 4.11 2.93
N ILE A 271 -6.18 4.99 3.14
CA ILE A 271 -6.37 6.28 3.80
C ILE A 271 -5.75 7.36 2.92
N SER A 272 -6.52 8.39 2.56
CA SER A 272 -6.02 9.58 1.87
C SER A 272 -6.88 10.79 2.23
N GLY A 273 -6.26 11.93 2.55
CA GLY A 273 -6.98 13.07 3.12
C GLY A 273 -7.69 12.66 4.41
N ASN A 274 -8.98 12.97 4.55
CA ASN A 274 -9.80 12.46 5.66
C ASN A 274 -10.56 11.16 5.34
N GLY A 275 -10.40 10.57 4.16
CA GLY A 275 -11.08 9.35 3.78
C GLY A 275 -10.37 8.12 4.33
N LEU A 276 -11.13 7.17 4.88
CA LEU A 276 -10.68 5.81 5.17
C LEU A 276 -11.66 4.83 4.55
N VAL A 277 -11.18 3.98 3.66
CA VAL A 277 -11.97 2.90 3.05
C VAL A 277 -11.24 1.58 3.29
N SER A 278 -11.99 0.55 3.67
CA SER A 278 -11.49 -0.80 3.91
C SER A 278 -12.47 -1.81 3.33
N SER A 279 -12.09 -3.09 3.34
CA SER A 279 -12.93 -4.21 2.86
C SER A 279 -14.34 -4.26 3.49
N THR A 280 -14.54 -3.66 4.66
CA THR A 280 -15.79 -3.76 5.44
C THR A 280 -16.46 -2.42 5.75
N LYS A 281 -15.75 -1.30 5.61
CA LYS A 281 -16.28 0.02 5.99
C LYS A 281 -15.63 1.15 5.19
N ALA A 282 -16.36 2.26 5.11
CA ALA A 282 -15.87 3.54 4.64
C ALA A 282 -16.31 4.64 5.62
N THR A 283 -15.37 5.47 6.06
CA THR A 283 -15.57 6.47 7.11
C THR A 283 -14.65 7.68 6.90
N LYS A 284 -14.87 8.73 7.69
CA LYS A 284 -13.97 9.89 7.74
C LYS A 284 -13.17 9.88 9.03
N ILE A 285 -11.85 10.00 8.91
CA ILE A 285 -10.96 10.25 10.04
C ILE A 285 -10.91 11.74 10.38
N LYS A 286 -10.60 12.06 11.64
CA LYS A 286 -10.57 13.41 12.19
C LYS A 286 -9.31 14.18 11.80
N GLN A 287 -8.21 13.46 11.60
CA GLN A 287 -6.89 14.03 11.30
C GLN A 287 -6.56 13.66 9.86
N LYS A 288 -6.43 14.64 8.95
CA LYS A 288 -6.15 14.29 7.55
C LYS A 288 -4.77 13.66 7.43
N THR A 289 -4.63 12.78 6.46
CA THR A 289 -3.38 12.15 6.06
C THR A 289 -2.91 12.84 4.78
N LEU A 290 -1.66 13.30 4.79
CA LEU A 290 -0.99 13.77 3.57
C LEU A 290 -0.66 12.54 2.70
N GLY A 291 -0.79 12.66 1.38
CA GLY A 291 -0.59 11.55 0.45
C GLY A 291 -1.63 10.44 0.56
N THR A 292 -1.18 9.22 0.28
CA THR A 292 -2.01 8.00 0.31
C THR A 292 -1.30 6.95 1.15
N PHE A 293 -2.05 6.26 2.00
CA PHE A 293 -1.64 5.05 2.69
C PHE A 293 -2.47 3.88 2.16
N VAL A 294 -1.83 2.76 1.85
CA VAL A 294 -2.48 1.51 1.43
C VAL A 294 -1.91 0.37 2.26
N HIS A 295 -2.80 -0.43 2.84
CA HIS A 295 -2.48 -1.69 3.50
C HIS A 295 -3.26 -2.82 2.85
N LEU A 296 -2.56 -3.86 2.40
CA LEU A 296 -3.10 -5.08 1.83
C LEU A 296 -2.66 -6.27 2.68
N SER A 297 -3.54 -7.27 2.76
CA SER A 297 -3.25 -8.56 3.37
C SER A 297 -3.82 -9.66 2.49
N PHE A 298 -3.12 -10.79 2.44
CA PHE A 298 -3.44 -11.95 1.63
C PHE A 298 -3.16 -13.21 2.46
N ASN A 299 -4.02 -14.22 2.36
CA ASN A 299 -3.65 -15.57 2.76
C ASN A 299 -2.65 -16.10 1.72
N ARG A 300 -1.44 -16.44 2.17
CA ARG A 300 -0.34 -16.82 1.26
C ARG A 300 -0.68 -18.05 0.43
N ASP A 301 -1.31 -19.06 1.04
CA ASP A 301 -1.63 -20.31 0.35
C ASP A 301 -2.69 -20.10 -0.74
N GLN A 302 -3.57 -19.10 -0.58
CA GLN A 302 -4.54 -18.74 -1.60
C GLN A 302 -3.89 -18.03 -2.80
N LEU A 303 -2.74 -17.38 -2.61
CA LEU A 303 -2.03 -16.72 -3.71
C LEU A 303 -1.33 -17.71 -4.65
N GLU A 304 -1.18 -18.99 -4.28
CA GLU A 304 -0.66 -20.01 -5.21
C GLU A 304 -1.54 -20.16 -6.45
N SER A 305 -2.86 -19.93 -6.31
CA SER A 305 -3.83 -19.87 -7.40
C SER A 305 -3.89 -18.49 -8.09
N PHE A 306 -2.78 -17.73 -8.15
CA PHE A 306 -2.80 -16.35 -8.65
C PHE A 306 -3.42 -16.21 -10.05
N GLY A 307 -3.07 -17.09 -10.99
CA GLY A 307 -3.64 -17.08 -12.34
C GLY A 307 -5.16 -17.27 -12.36
N GLU A 308 -5.69 -18.16 -11.53
CA GLU A 308 -7.15 -18.37 -11.41
C GLU A 308 -7.81 -17.10 -10.83
N LEU A 309 -7.26 -16.57 -9.74
CA LEU A 309 -7.75 -15.33 -9.11
C LEU A 309 -7.73 -14.16 -10.11
N LEU A 310 -6.67 -14.05 -10.89
CA LEU A 310 -6.51 -13.03 -11.92
C LEU A 310 -7.61 -13.13 -12.98
N GLU A 311 -7.83 -14.32 -13.54
CA GLU A 311 -8.84 -14.56 -14.56
C GLU A 311 -10.26 -14.27 -14.04
N GLU A 312 -10.56 -14.72 -12.83
CA GLU A 312 -11.86 -14.45 -12.25
C GLU A 312 -12.09 -12.96 -11.91
N ILE A 313 -11.03 -12.19 -11.59
CA ILE A 313 -11.11 -10.74 -11.40
C ILE A 313 -11.30 -10.03 -12.75
N LYS A 314 -10.54 -10.42 -13.78
CA LYS A 314 -10.69 -9.91 -15.15
C LYS A 314 -12.13 -10.08 -15.63
N ARG A 315 -12.75 -11.24 -15.39
CA ARG A 315 -14.16 -11.51 -15.72
C ARG A 315 -15.18 -10.68 -14.95
N GLU A 316 -14.84 -10.09 -13.82
CA GLU A 316 -15.73 -9.19 -13.06
C GLU A 316 -15.55 -7.72 -13.47
N ILE A 317 -14.34 -7.34 -13.90
CA ILE A 317 -14.03 -5.95 -14.33
C ILE A 317 -14.40 -5.72 -15.81
N LEU A 318 -14.21 -6.71 -16.69
CA LEU A 318 -14.51 -6.64 -18.13
C LEU A 318 -15.95 -6.96 -18.60
N PRO A 319 -16.90 -7.53 -17.81
CA PRO A 319 -18.21 -7.97 -18.31
C PRO A 319 -19.15 -6.79 -18.60
N LEU A 320 -18.70 -5.54 -18.46
CA LEU A 320 -19.40 -4.35 -18.92
C LEU A 320 -19.38 -4.18 -20.45
N ASN A 321 -18.75 -5.12 -21.18
CA ASN A 321 -18.68 -5.12 -22.65
C ASN A 321 -19.53 -6.21 -23.34
N GLU A 322 -20.39 -6.96 -22.65
CA GLU A 322 -21.28 -7.95 -23.29
C GLU A 322 -22.48 -7.29 -24.02
N GLU A 323 -22.23 -6.30 -24.88
CA GLU A 323 -23.16 -5.88 -25.93
C GLU A 323 -22.58 -6.01 -27.35
N PHE A 324 -21.46 -6.73 -27.54
CA PHE A 324 -21.01 -7.14 -28.88
C PHE A 324 -20.90 -8.66 -28.99
N GLN A 325 -21.82 -9.22 -29.78
CA GLN A 325 -22.01 -10.63 -30.05
C GLN A 325 -20.84 -11.24 -30.84
N GLN A 326 -20.38 -12.40 -30.36
CA GLN A 326 -20.36 -13.68 -31.08
C GLN A 326 -20.07 -13.65 -32.58
N GLU A 327 -18.86 -13.24 -32.97
CA GLU A 327 -18.14 -13.69 -34.17
C GLU A 327 -16.64 -13.54 -33.87
N ASP A 328 -15.82 -14.51 -34.28
CA ASP A 328 -14.36 -14.59 -34.11
C ASP A 328 -13.77 -15.06 -32.77
N LEU A 329 -14.11 -16.30 -32.36
CA LEU A 329 -13.26 -17.10 -31.45
C LEU A 329 -12.18 -17.92 -32.17
N ASP A 330 -12.26 -18.05 -33.51
CA ASP A 330 -11.36 -18.92 -34.29
C ASP A 330 -10.17 -18.20 -34.95
N SER A 331 -10.11 -16.86 -34.92
CA SER A 331 -9.00 -16.09 -35.50
C SER A 331 -7.90 -15.72 -34.49
N LEU A 332 -7.95 -16.29 -33.28
CA LEU A 332 -7.14 -15.86 -32.15
C LEU A 332 -5.81 -16.61 -31.95
N PHE A 333 -5.53 -17.62 -32.78
CA PHE A 333 -4.38 -18.52 -32.57
C PHE A 333 -3.55 -18.79 -33.83
N GLU A 334 -3.49 -17.85 -34.78
CA GLU A 334 -2.41 -17.77 -35.78
C GLU A 334 -1.50 -16.56 -35.56
#